data_AF-A0A2V6D3E0-F1
#
_entry.id   AF-A0A2V6D3E0-F1
#
_cell.length_a   1.000
_cell.length_b   1.000
_cell.length_c   1.000
_cell.angle_alpha   90.00
_cell.angle_beta   90.00
_cell.angle_gamma   90.00
#
_symmetry.space_group_name_H-M   'P 1'
#
loop_
_entity.id
_entity.type
_entity.pdbx_description
1 polymer ?
#
loop_
_entity_poly.entity_id
_entity_poly.type
_entity_poly.pdbx_seq_one_letter_code
_entity_poly.pdbx_strand_id
1 'polypeptide(L)' 'MNNQKAAGGVLITLEKPTKQMRTEVADAGRYSSKLWHYKDYPRIQILTVEGLLNSTERVDAPPQLNPFATAAPGSQ' A
#
# COMPACT_ATOMS: atom_id res chain seq x y z
N MET A 1 25.46 0.30 2.78
CA MET A 1 24.14 0.89 3.10
C MET A 1 23.05 -0.13 2.81
N ASN A 2 22.13 -0.35 3.76
CA ASN A 2 21.04 -1.32 3.63
C ASN A 2 20.01 -0.80 2.60
N ASN A 3 19.94 -1.43 1.43
CA ASN A 3 19.07 -1.02 0.32
C ASN A 3 17.67 -1.65 0.50
N GLN A 4 16.88 -1.15 1.43
CA GLN A 4 15.44 -1.45 1.42
C GLN A 4 14.81 -0.67 0.26
N LYS A 5 14.80 -1.27 -0.93
CA LYS A 5 14.14 -0.76 -2.15
C LYS A 5 12.61 -0.82 -2.02
N ALA A 6 12.07 -0.24 -0.96
CA ALA A 6 10.63 -0.18 -0.73
C ALA A 6 9.99 0.82 -1.71
N ALA A 7 8.95 0.41 -2.43
CA ALA A 7 8.23 1.27 -3.37
C ALA A 7 7.34 2.32 -2.64
N GLY A 8 6.97 2.02 -1.40
CA GLY A 8 6.21 2.88 -0.49
C GLY A 8 6.20 2.36 0.95
N GLY A 9 5.49 3.05 1.84
CA GLY A 9 5.39 2.73 3.27
C GLY A 9 4.07 3.18 3.92
N VAL A 10 3.77 2.60 5.07
CA VAL A 10 2.56 2.89 5.85
C VAL A 10 2.95 3.23 7.29
N LEU A 11 2.48 4.36 7.80
CA LEU A 11 2.53 4.71 9.21
C LEU A 11 1.17 4.36 9.85
N ILE A 12 1.19 3.56 10.90
CA ILE A 12 -0.01 3.27 11.72
C ILE A 12 0.11 4.04 13.02
N THR A 13 -0.91 4.84 13.35
CA THR A 13 -0.92 5.72 14.54
C THR A 13 -2.14 5.45 15.41
N LEU A 14 -2.02 5.65 16.72
CA LEU A 14 -3.17 5.64 17.62
C LEU A 14 -3.98 6.94 17.49
N GLU A 15 -3.27 8.06 17.36
CA GLU A 15 -3.87 9.39 17.28
C GLU A 15 -4.26 9.76 15.84
N LYS A 16 -5.24 10.66 15.72
CA LYS A 16 -5.63 11.22 14.42
C LYS A 16 -4.45 11.96 13.78
N PRO A 17 -4.16 11.75 12.48
CA PRO A 17 -3.07 12.44 11.82
C PRO A 17 -3.25 13.96 11.87
N THR A 18 -2.15 14.70 11.97
CA THR A 18 -2.18 16.17 11.91
C THR A 18 -2.38 16.66 10.48
N LYS A 19 -2.61 17.96 10.30
CA LYS A 19 -2.72 18.56 8.96
C LYS A 19 -1.42 18.41 8.18
N GLN A 20 -0.27 18.67 8.79
CA GLN A 20 1.04 18.55 8.15
C GLN A 20 1.31 17.10 7.72
N MET A 21 1.00 16.12 8.56
CA MET A 21 1.13 14.71 8.20
C MET A 21 0.30 14.34 6.95
N ARG A 22 -0.91 14.88 6.82
CA ARG A 22 -1.73 14.71 5.61
C ARG A 22 -1.13 15.40 4.39
N THR A 23 -0.52 16.57 4.56
CA THR A 23 0.20 17.27 3.49
C THR A 23 1.39 16.46 2.98
N GLU A 24 2.24 15.95 3.88
CA GLU A 24 3.40 15.12 3.50
C GLU A 24 2.97 13.87 2.71
N VAL A 25 1.87 13.23 3.11
CA VAL A 25 1.30 12.08 2.38
C VAL A 25 0.85 12.46 0.97
N ALA A 26 0.19 13.62 0.82
CA ALA A 26 -0.25 14.10 -0.47
C ALA A 26 0.94 14.43 -1.39
N ASP A 27 1.96 15.08 -0.85
CA ASP A 27 3.16 15.50 -1.59
C ASP A 27 4.06 14.32 -1.99
N ALA A 28 4.08 13.24 -1.19
CA ALA A 28 4.82 12.02 -1.50
C ALA A 28 4.35 11.33 -2.80
N GLY A 29 3.13 11.63 -3.25
CA GLY A 29 2.58 11.15 -4.51
C GLY A 29 2.30 9.65 -4.55
N ARG A 30 2.23 9.12 -5.77
CA ARG A 30 1.87 7.72 -6.04
C ARG A 30 2.95 7.04 -6.89
N TYR A 31 3.01 5.72 -6.83
CA TYR A 31 3.90 4.88 -7.64
C TYR A 31 3.08 3.87 -8.45
N SER A 32 3.57 3.56 -9.65
CA SER A 32 3.00 2.51 -10.49
C SER A 32 3.62 1.16 -10.16
N SER A 33 2.79 0.11 -10.09
CA SER A 33 3.28 -1.26 -9.98
C SER A 33 3.70 -1.77 -11.36
N LYS A 34 4.91 -2.36 -11.45
CA LYS A 34 5.40 -2.99 -12.68
C LYS A 34 4.66 -4.28 -13.04
N LEU A 35 3.95 -4.88 -12.10
CA LEU A 35 3.23 -6.14 -12.29
C LEU A 35 1.72 -5.89 -12.42
N TRP A 36 1.22 -4.85 -11.76
CA TRP A 36 -0.18 -4.51 -11.67
C TRP A 36 -0.40 -3.11 -12.26
N HIS A 37 -0.33 -3.00 -13.59
CA HIS A 37 -0.34 -1.74 -14.35
C HIS A 37 -1.68 -1.00 -14.37
N TYR A 38 -2.72 -1.53 -13.73
CA TYR A 38 -4.08 -0.98 -13.82
C TYR A 38 -4.34 0.19 -12.87
N LYS A 39 -3.48 0.41 -11.86
CA LYS A 39 -3.67 1.45 -10.85
C LYS A 39 -2.34 1.88 -10.22
N ASP A 40 -2.23 3.18 -9.92
CA ASP A 40 -1.16 3.73 -9.08
C ASP A 40 -1.49 3.63 -7.60
N TYR A 41 -0.49 3.36 -6.77
CA TYR A 41 -0.61 3.19 -5.31
C TYR A 41 0.07 4.34 -4.57
N PRO A 42 -0.45 4.78 -3.42
CA PRO A 42 0.18 5.85 -2.65
C PRO A 42 1.56 5.42 -2.16
N ARG A 43 2.54 6.32 -2.27
CA ARG A 43 3.91 6.04 -1.82
C ARG A 43 4.03 6.11 -0.31
N ILE A 44 3.28 6.99 0.35
CA ILE A 44 3.17 7.03 1.80
C ILE A 44 1.69 6.99 2.16
N GLN A 45 1.34 6.23 3.20
CA GLN A 45 0.00 6.17 3.76
C GLN A 45 0.07 6.37 5.27
N ILE A 46 -0.95 7.00 5.83
CA ILE A 46 -1.14 7.08 7.28
C ILE A 46 -2.51 6.51 7.58
N LEU A 47 -2.55 5.49 8.44
CA LEU A 47 -3.77 4.85 8.89
C LEU A 47 -3.82 4.94 10.43
N THR A 48 -5.01 4.89 10.99
CA THR A 48 -5.24 4.85 12.42
C THR A 48 -5.54 3.44 12.90
N VAL A 49 -5.13 3.11 14.12
CA VAL A 49 -5.51 1.83 14.75
C VAL A 49 -7.04 1.70 14.85
N GLU A 50 -7.73 2.79 15.21
CA GLU A 50 -9.19 2.84 15.23
C GLU A 50 -9.78 2.48 13.85
N GLY A 51 -9.33 3.12 12.78
CA GLY A 51 -9.80 2.90 11.42
C GLY A 51 -9.53 1.48 10.90
N LEU A 52 -8.40 0.88 11.30
CA LEU A 52 -8.09 -0.51 10.97
C LEU A 52 -9.03 -1.48 11.69
N LEU A 53 -9.26 -1.28 12.99
CA LEU A 53 -10.09 -2.17 13.80
C LEU A 53 -11.58 -2.08 13.43
N ASN A 54 -12.07 -0.89 13.08
CA ASN A 54 -13.45 -0.70 12.64
C ASN A 54 -13.65 -0.90 11.12
N SER A 55 -12.60 -1.28 10.39
CA SER A 55 -12.60 -1.51 8.93
C SER A 55 -12.96 -0.28 8.07
N THR A 56 -12.85 0.94 8.59
CA THR A 56 -13.00 2.16 7.78
C THR A 56 -11.72 2.53 7.02
N GLU A 57 -10.56 2.04 7.47
CA GLU A 57 -9.26 2.23 6.82
C GLU A 57 -8.64 0.89 6.42
N ARG A 58 -7.98 0.85 5.26
CA ARG A 58 -7.20 -0.30 4.78
C ARG A 58 -6.00 0.18 3.98
N VAL A 59 -4.94 -0.63 3.98
CA VAL A 59 -3.75 -0.39 3.16
C VAL A 59 -4.13 -0.48 1.67
N ASP A 60 -3.92 0.61 0.93
CA ASP A 60 -4.01 0.64 -0.54
C ASP A 60 -2.66 0.18 -1.12
N ALA A 61 -2.54 -1.11 -1.39
CA ALA A 61 -1.35 -1.73 -1.96
C ALA A 61 -1.75 -2.76 -3.03
N PRO A 62 -0.84 -3.11 -3.95
CA PRO A 62 -1.12 -4.14 -4.93
C PRO A 62 -1.47 -5.48 -4.25
N PRO A 63 -2.26 -6.34 -4.92
CA PRO A 63 -2.61 -7.65 -4.40
C PRO A 63 -1.35 -8.44 -4.03
N GLN A 64 -1.33 -9.00 -2.82
CA GLN A 64 -0.27 -9.91 -2.37
C GLN A 64 -0.45 -11.34 -2.92
N LEU A 65 -1.49 -11.57 -3.73
CA LEU A 65 -1.73 -12.87 -4.37
C LEU A 65 -0.56 -13.19 -5.31
N ASN A 66 -0.10 -14.44 -5.30
CA ASN A 66 0.92 -14.89 -6.25
C ASN A 66 0.33 -14.80 -7.68
N PRO A 67 0.83 -13.91 -8.55
CA PRO A 67 0.30 -13.73 -9.91
C PRO A 67 0.47 -14.98 -10.78
N PHE A 68 1.27 -15.96 -10.33
CA PHE A 68 1.56 -17.20 -11.03
C PHE A 68 0.84 -18.43 -10.44
N ALA A 69 0.00 -18.27 -9.41
CA ALA A 69 -0.66 -19.39 -8.75
C ALA A 69 -1.86 -20.00 -9.51
N THR A 70 -1.99 -19.73 -10.81
CA THR A 70 -2.93 -20.47 -11.67
C THR A 70 -2.21 -20.89 -12.96
N ALA A 71 -1.26 -21.82 -12.81
CA ALA A 71 -1.09 -22.81 -13.86
C ALA A 71 -2.22 -23.82 -13.70
N ALA A 72 -3.16 -23.85 -14.63
CA ALA A 72 -4.14 -24.93 -14.71
C ALA A 72 -3.39 -26.28 -14.69
N PRO A 73 -3.88 -27.31 -13.96
CA PRO A 73 -3.29 -28.64 -14.08
C PRO A 73 -3.33 -29.02 -15.56
N GLY A 74 -2.16 -29.32 -16.11
CA GLY A 74 -1.98 -29.60 -17.53
C GLY A 74 -3.03 -30.61 -18.00
N SER A 75 -3.83 -30.20 -18.98
CA SER A 75 -4.54 -31.14 -19.83
C SER A 75 -3.49 -31.80 -20.72
N GLN A 76 -2.97 -32.94 -20.28
CA GLN A 76 -2.33 -33.91 -21.14
C GLN A 76 -2.82 -35.31 -20.77
#